data_AF-A0A9D7HU44-F1
#
_entry.id   AF-A0A9D7HU44-F1
#
_cell.length_a   1.000
_cell.length_b   1.000
_cell.length_c   1.000
_cell.angle_alpha   90.00
_cell.angle_beta   90.00
_cell.angle_gamma   90.00
#
_symmetry.space_group_name_H-M   'P 1'
#
loop_
_entity.id
_entity.type
_entity.pdbx_description
1 polymer ?
#
loop_
_entity_poly.entity_id
_entity_poly.type
_entity_poly.pdbx_seq_one_letter_code
_entity_poly.pdbx_strand_id
1 'polypeptide(L)'
;MFAASMTGSAALAHSDEYLDTQKAPNGGQMRMAGAYHYELVVAKDSKDVKENPVVVYITDHAGQRVPTAGATGTVTLLAGKMKASASLMPDGDNRMKGTAKYASTPGMKGIVAITLPGKSAEQARFAPIAGGKEETLDRNR
;
A
#
# COMPACT_ATOMS: atom_id res chain seq x y z
N MET A 1 39.28 27.64 -29.44
CA MET A 1 37.85 27.97 -29.57
C MET A 1 37.04 26.72 -29.27
N PHE A 2 36.16 26.83 -28.27
CA PHE A 2 35.02 25.99 -27.89
C PHE A 2 35.19 24.47 -27.73
N ALA A 3 35.36 24.07 -26.47
CA ALA A 3 34.99 22.75 -25.95
C ALA A 3 33.45 22.65 -25.90
N ALA A 4 32.89 21.58 -26.45
CA ALA A 4 31.46 21.27 -26.37
C ALA A 4 31.25 20.19 -25.29
N SER A 5 30.76 20.61 -24.13
CA SER A 5 30.33 19.71 -23.06
C SER A 5 28.84 19.39 -23.24
N MET A 6 28.53 18.18 -23.69
CA MET A 6 27.17 17.63 -23.69
C MET A 6 26.91 16.99 -22.33
N THR A 7 26.23 17.70 -21.43
CA THR A 7 25.71 17.13 -20.18
C THR A 7 24.25 16.75 -20.40
N GLY A 8 24.02 15.51 -20.85
CA GLY A 8 22.68 14.92 -20.90
C GLY A 8 22.22 14.60 -19.48
N SER A 9 21.11 15.20 -19.06
CA SER A 9 20.47 14.89 -17.78
C SER A 9 20.00 13.44 -17.80
N ALA A 10 20.47 12.66 -16.83
CA ALA A 10 19.96 11.31 -16.58
C ALA A 10 18.46 11.42 -16.23
N ALA A 11 17.61 10.92 -17.14
CA ALA A 11 16.24 10.63 -16.80
C ALA A 11 16.24 9.58 -15.69
N LEU A 12 15.81 9.98 -14.50
CA LEU A 12 15.57 9.08 -13.37
C LEU A 12 14.48 8.10 -13.78
N ALA A 13 14.88 6.90 -14.19
CA ALA A 13 13.99 5.76 -14.27
C ALA A 13 13.45 5.52 -12.86
N HIS A 14 12.13 5.67 -12.70
CA HIS A 14 11.43 5.50 -11.43
C HIS A 14 11.54 4.04 -10.98
N SER A 15 12.52 3.71 -10.13
CA SER A 15 12.59 2.42 -9.46
C SER A 15 11.52 2.35 -8.36
N ASP A 16 10.97 1.16 -8.13
CA ASP A 16 10.00 0.84 -7.06
C ASP A 16 10.48 1.32 -5.67
N GLU A 17 11.78 1.47 -5.48
CA GLU A 17 12.40 2.02 -4.26
C GLU A 17 11.99 3.48 -4.00
N TYR A 18 11.71 4.28 -5.03
CA TYR A 18 11.23 5.65 -4.83
C TYR A 18 9.83 5.69 -4.22
N LEU A 19 8.96 4.71 -4.54
CA LEU A 19 7.62 4.61 -3.96
C LEU A 19 7.67 4.31 -2.44
N ASP A 20 8.67 3.56 -1.98
CA ASP A 20 8.87 3.29 -0.55
C ASP A 20 9.41 4.51 0.22
N THR A 21 10.07 5.47 -0.45
CA THR A 21 10.50 6.75 0.16
C THR A 21 9.41 7.82 0.16
N GLN A 22 8.37 7.66 -0.67
CA GLN A 22 7.26 8.59 -0.72
C GLN A 22 6.30 8.32 0.43
N LYS A 23 6.16 9.32 1.31
CA LYS A 23 5.12 9.31 2.35
C LYS A 23 3.77 9.21 1.65
N ALA A 24 3.15 8.04 1.75
CA ALA A 24 1.85 7.82 1.11
C ALA A 24 0.86 8.90 1.61
N PRO A 25 0.00 9.45 0.73
CA PRO A 25 -0.78 10.64 1.02
C PRO A 25 -1.63 10.54 2.30
N ASN A 26 -2.09 9.33 2.65
CA ASN A 26 -2.94 9.05 3.79
C ASN A 26 -2.17 8.34 4.93
N GLY A 27 -0.83 8.29 4.84
CA GLY A 27 0.03 7.66 5.82
C GLY A 27 0.04 6.13 5.77
N GLY A 28 -0.45 5.53 4.67
CA GLY A 28 -0.40 4.09 4.42
C GLY A 28 0.89 3.61 3.77
N GLN A 29 0.84 2.39 3.22
CA GLN A 29 1.86 1.84 2.33
C GLN A 29 1.24 1.71 0.94
N MET A 30 1.95 2.17 -0.10
CA MET A 30 1.51 2.05 -1.49
C MET A 30 2.12 0.81 -2.14
N ARG A 31 1.33 0.04 -2.88
CA ARG A 31 1.78 -1.09 -3.69
C ARG A 31 1.04 -1.14 -5.02
N MET A 32 1.75 -1.59 -6.05
CA MET A 32 1.17 -1.88 -7.36
C MET A 32 0.22 -3.08 -7.28
N ALA A 33 -0.93 -2.97 -7.96
CA ALA A 33 -1.95 -4.00 -8.13
C ALA A 33 -2.40 -4.00 -9.60
N GLY A 34 -1.68 -4.73 -10.45
CA GLY A 34 -1.91 -4.73 -11.89
C GLY A 34 -1.82 -3.32 -12.47
N ALA A 35 -2.94 -2.82 -13.01
CA ALA A 35 -3.05 -1.48 -13.61
C ALA A 35 -3.21 -0.32 -12.60
N TYR A 36 -3.19 -0.60 -11.29
CA TYR A 36 -3.55 0.34 -10.23
C TYR A 36 -2.47 0.42 -9.14
N HIS A 37 -2.53 1.49 -8.34
CA HIS A 37 -1.83 1.57 -7.05
C HIS A 37 -2.84 1.50 -5.92
N TYR A 38 -2.57 0.63 -4.95
CA TYR A 38 -3.33 0.52 -3.71
C TYR A 38 -2.50 1.10 -2.57
N GLU A 39 -3.05 2.10 -1.89
CA GLU A 39 -2.52 2.57 -0.62
C GLU A 39 -3.30 1.92 0.53
N LEU A 40 -2.65 0.99 1.24
CA LEU A 40 -3.22 0.34 2.43
C LEU A 40 -2.90 1.16 3.68
N VAL A 41 -3.95 1.62 4.37
CA VAL A 41 -3.87 2.31 5.66
C VAL A 41 -4.46 1.41 6.75
N VAL A 42 -3.65 1.13 7.76
CA VAL A 42 -4.00 0.32 8.93
C VAL A 42 -3.73 1.13 10.20
N ALA A 43 -4.37 0.74 11.31
CA ALA A 43 -4.05 1.29 12.62
C ALA A 43 -2.56 1.02 12.93
N LYS A 44 -1.81 2.04 13.34
CA LYS A 44 -0.37 1.92 13.66
C LYS A 44 -0.11 1.57 15.12
N ASP A 45 -1.00 2.01 16.01
CA ASP A 45 -0.79 1.94 17.47
C ASP A 45 -1.74 0.97 18.19
N SER A 46 -2.33 0.01 17.48
CA SER A 46 -3.19 -1.00 18.12
C SER A 46 -2.38 -2.19 18.61
N LYS A 47 -1.88 -2.11 19.84
CA LYS A 47 -1.10 -3.21 20.46
C LYS A 47 -1.95 -4.44 20.79
N ASP A 48 -3.25 -4.24 21.04
CA ASP A 48 -4.19 -5.31 21.36
C ASP A 48 -4.95 -5.79 20.13
N VAL A 49 -5.41 -7.06 20.20
CA VAL A 49 -6.21 -7.71 19.16
C VAL A 49 -7.65 -7.24 19.28
N LYS A 50 -7.97 -6.18 18.54
CA LYS A 50 -9.31 -5.58 18.50
C LYS A 50 -9.72 -5.26 17.09
N GLU A 51 -10.99 -4.89 16.94
CA GLU A 51 -11.50 -4.36 15.69
C GLU A 51 -10.81 -3.04 15.37
N ASN A 52 -10.06 -3.05 14.27
CA ASN A 52 -9.36 -1.89 13.77
C ASN A 52 -9.80 -1.63 12.32
N PRO A 53 -9.95 -0.35 11.95
CA PRO A 53 -10.28 0.00 10.59
C PRO A 53 -9.14 -0.40 9.65
N VAL A 54 -9.53 -0.76 8.44
CA VAL A 54 -8.63 -0.95 7.31
C VAL A 54 -9.19 -0.14 6.16
N VAL A 55 -8.34 0.70 5.57
CA VAL A 55 -8.71 1.59 4.49
C VAL A 55 -7.77 1.35 3.33
N VAL A 56 -8.32 1.30 2.12
CA VAL A 56 -7.53 1.20 0.89
C VAL A 56 -7.93 2.33 -0.04
N TYR A 57 -6.96 3.12 -0.49
CA TYR A 57 -7.16 4.10 -1.56
C TYR A 57 -6.69 3.51 -2.87
N ILE A 58 -7.42 3.82 -3.95
CA ILE A 58 -7.11 3.35 -5.29
C ILE A 58 -6.75 4.54 -6.17
N THR A 59 -5.60 4.46 -6.81
CA THR A 59 -5.21 5.35 -7.90
C THR A 59 -4.75 4.55 -9.11
N ASP A 60 -4.67 5.18 -10.27
CA ASP A 60 -4.00 4.61 -11.44
C ASP A 60 -2.48 4.83 -11.37
N HIS A 61 -1.77 4.39 -12.41
CA HIS A 61 -0.32 4.56 -12.54
C HIS A 61 0.13 6.02 -12.60
N ALA A 62 -0.73 6.94 -13.04
CA ALA A 62 -0.46 8.38 -13.05
C ALA A 62 -0.79 9.06 -11.71
N GLY A 63 -1.26 8.30 -10.71
CA GLY A 63 -1.68 8.81 -9.41
C GLY A 63 -3.07 9.45 -9.42
N GLN A 64 -3.86 9.30 -10.49
CA GLN A 64 -5.23 9.78 -10.55
C GLN A 64 -6.16 8.89 -9.75
N ARG A 65 -7.13 9.49 -9.07
CA ARG A 65 -8.11 8.78 -8.24
C ARG A 65 -9.03 7.93 -9.12
N VAL A 66 -9.13 6.63 -8.80
CA VAL A 66 -10.02 5.70 -9.51
C VAL A 66 -11.32 5.55 -8.71
N PRO A 67 -12.49 5.80 -9.32
CA PRO A 67 -13.77 5.64 -8.65
C PRO A 67 -13.98 4.22 -8.11
N THR A 68 -14.38 4.10 -6.85
CA THR A 68 -14.67 2.81 -6.20
C THR A 68 -16.16 2.45 -6.17
N ALA A 69 -17.03 3.31 -6.70
CA ALA A 69 -18.47 3.04 -6.72
C ALA A 69 -18.78 1.69 -7.40
N GLY A 70 -19.53 0.82 -6.70
CA GLY A 70 -19.86 -0.53 -7.17
C GLY A 70 -18.71 -1.55 -7.08
N ALA A 71 -17.54 -1.16 -6.59
CA ALA A 71 -16.44 -2.08 -6.35
C ALA A 71 -16.69 -2.95 -5.11
N THR A 72 -16.06 -4.12 -5.09
CA THR A 72 -16.01 -5.00 -3.93
C THR A 72 -14.56 -5.35 -3.65
N GLY A 73 -14.20 -5.52 -2.38
CA GLY A 73 -12.85 -5.95 -2.05
C GLY A 73 -12.78 -6.84 -0.82
N THR A 74 -11.61 -7.41 -0.61
CA THR A 74 -11.27 -8.15 0.60
C THR A 74 -9.83 -7.82 0.96
N VAL A 75 -9.58 -7.62 2.25
CA VAL A 75 -8.24 -7.57 2.82
C VAL A 75 -8.02 -8.79 3.70
N THR A 76 -6.84 -9.37 3.61
CA THR A 76 -6.35 -10.41 4.52
C THR A 76 -5.07 -9.93 5.15
N LEU A 77 -5.07 -9.75 6.46
CA LEU A 77 -3.94 -9.34 7.28
C LEU A 77 -3.35 -10.55 8.01
N LEU A 78 -2.02 -10.59 8.07
CA LEU A 78 -1.24 -11.57 8.82
C LEU A 78 -0.38 -10.80 9.83
N ALA A 79 -0.72 -10.89 11.11
CA ALA A 79 0.01 -10.24 12.20
C ALA A 79 0.58 -11.31 13.13
N GLY A 80 1.87 -11.64 12.97
CA GLY A 80 2.49 -12.74 13.70
C GLY A 80 1.83 -14.09 13.36
N LYS A 81 1.19 -14.72 14.35
CA LYS A 81 0.45 -15.99 14.19
C LYS A 81 -1.04 -15.80 13.86
N MET A 82 -1.53 -14.55 13.83
CA MET A 82 -2.94 -14.25 13.61
C MET A 82 -3.21 -13.94 12.15
N LYS A 83 -4.30 -14.49 11.62
CA LYS A 83 -4.86 -14.15 10.32
C LYS A 83 -6.22 -13.49 10.53
N ALA A 84 -6.40 -12.30 9.97
CA ALA A 84 -7.66 -11.57 9.99
C ALA A 84 -8.07 -11.25 8.55
N SER A 85 -9.34 -11.41 8.22
CA SER A 85 -9.88 -11.03 6.92
C SER A 85 -11.08 -10.10 7.11
N ALA A 86 -11.24 -9.14 6.20
CA ALA A 86 -12.38 -8.24 6.19
C ALA A 86 -12.81 -7.94 4.76
N SER A 87 -14.13 -7.84 4.56
CA SER A 87 -14.70 -7.29 3.35
C SER A 87 -14.46 -5.78 3.32
N LEU A 88 -14.10 -5.27 2.15
CA LEU A 88 -13.92 -3.86 1.89
C LEU A 88 -15.10 -3.38 1.02
N MET A 89 -15.73 -2.29 1.44
CA MET A 89 -16.81 -1.65 0.70
C MET A 89 -16.40 -0.23 0.31
N PRO A 90 -16.95 0.33 -0.79
CA PRO A 90 -16.68 1.71 -1.16
C PRO A 90 -17.08 2.68 -0.05
N ASP A 91 -16.20 3.62 0.28
CA ASP A 91 -16.37 4.59 1.37
C ASP A 91 -15.85 5.97 0.96
N GLY A 92 -16.44 6.53 -0.10
CA GLY A 92 -16.04 7.78 -0.75
C GLY A 92 -15.68 7.56 -2.22
N ASP A 93 -14.98 8.54 -2.80
CA ASP A 93 -14.73 8.57 -4.25
C ASP A 93 -13.83 7.43 -4.72
N ASN A 94 -12.63 7.31 -4.13
CA ASN A 94 -11.61 6.34 -4.54
C ASN A 94 -11.13 5.44 -3.40
N ARG A 95 -11.98 5.30 -2.38
CA ARG A 95 -11.62 4.64 -1.13
C ARG A 95 -12.51 3.44 -0.89
N MET A 96 -11.90 2.39 -0.36
CA MET A 96 -12.54 1.19 0.16
C MET A 96 -12.24 1.09 1.65
N LYS A 97 -13.23 0.72 2.47
CA LYS A 97 -13.06 0.58 3.92
C LYS A 97 -13.67 -0.73 4.42
N GLY A 98 -13.05 -1.28 5.46
CA GLY A 98 -13.56 -2.40 6.24
C GLY A 98 -13.01 -2.36 7.66
N THR A 99 -13.39 -3.34 8.46
CA THR A 99 -12.92 -3.52 9.84
C THR A 99 -12.44 -4.95 10.01
N ALA A 100 -11.24 -5.13 10.55
CA ALA A 100 -10.66 -6.44 10.82
C ALA A 100 -10.18 -6.52 12.27
N LYS A 101 -10.24 -7.71 12.87
CA LYS A 101 -9.73 -7.93 14.23
C LYS A 101 -8.23 -8.28 14.20
N TYR A 102 -7.36 -7.30 14.42
CA TYR A 102 -5.89 -7.49 14.39
C TYR A 102 -5.19 -6.61 15.42
N ALA A 103 -3.94 -6.94 15.74
CA ALA A 103 -3.00 -6.07 16.43
C ALA A 103 -1.90 -5.62 15.44
N SER A 104 -1.45 -4.38 15.56
CA SER A 104 -0.37 -3.80 14.77
C SER A 104 0.96 -4.40 15.24
N THR A 105 1.63 -5.17 14.39
CA THR A 105 2.93 -5.80 14.72
C THR A 105 4.00 -5.42 13.68
N PRO A 106 5.29 -5.28 14.06
CA PRO A 106 6.38 -4.87 13.15
C PRO A 106 6.59 -5.76 11.90
N GLY A 107 5.96 -6.93 11.82
CA GLY A 107 6.04 -7.83 10.66
C GLY A 107 4.69 -8.06 9.99
N MET A 108 3.69 -7.22 10.24
CA MET A 108 2.35 -7.42 9.70
C MET A 108 2.39 -7.42 8.17
N LYS A 109 1.78 -8.42 7.55
CA LYS A 109 1.60 -8.54 6.10
C LYS A 109 0.14 -8.39 5.75
N GLY A 110 -0.14 -8.02 4.51
CA GLY A 110 -1.49 -7.87 4.02
C GLY A 110 -1.59 -8.20 2.56
N ILE A 111 -2.73 -8.74 2.19
CA ILE A 111 -3.11 -9.00 0.81
C ILE A 111 -4.44 -8.31 0.61
N VAL A 112 -4.49 -7.36 -0.33
CA VAL A 112 -5.71 -6.68 -0.71
C VAL A 112 -6.07 -7.17 -2.10
N ALA A 113 -7.31 -7.63 -2.26
CA ALA A 113 -7.90 -7.94 -3.57
C ALA A 113 -9.12 -7.05 -3.76
N ILE A 114 -9.18 -6.30 -4.87
CA ILE A 114 -10.31 -5.44 -5.20
C ILE A 114 -10.77 -5.75 -6.62
N THR A 115 -12.08 -5.89 -6.77
CA THR A 115 -12.78 -6.06 -8.04
C THR A 115 -13.55 -4.78 -8.32
N LEU A 116 -13.13 -4.05 -9.35
CA LEU A 116 -13.85 -2.89 -9.85
C LEU A 116 -15.01 -3.34 -10.76
N PRO A 117 -16.07 -2.52 -10.94
CA PRO A 117 -17.19 -2.86 -11.81
C PRO A 117 -16.75 -3.23 -13.22
N GLY A 118 -17.15 -4.42 -13.68
CA GLY A 118 -16.83 -4.90 -15.03
C GLY A 118 -15.35 -5.23 -15.27
N LYS A 119 -14.53 -5.34 -14.22
CA LYS A 119 -13.10 -5.67 -14.31
C LYS A 119 -12.76 -6.92 -13.51
N SER A 120 -11.62 -7.52 -13.82
CA SER A 120 -11.04 -8.60 -13.02
C SER A 120 -10.61 -8.11 -11.63
N ALA A 121 -10.52 -9.03 -10.68
CA ALA A 121 -9.95 -8.74 -9.37
C ALA A 121 -8.44 -8.49 -9.48
N GLU A 122 -7.99 -7.35 -8.96
CA GLU A 122 -6.57 -6.99 -8.89
C GLU A 122 -6.09 -7.13 -7.45
N GLN A 123 -4.84 -7.58 -7.28
CA GLN A 123 -4.28 -7.91 -5.97
C GLN A 123 -2.97 -7.17 -5.72
N ALA A 124 -2.83 -6.56 -4.54
CA ALA A 124 -1.56 -6.10 -4.01
C ALA A 124 -1.18 -6.89 -2.76
N ARG A 125 0.13 -7.16 -2.63
CA ARG A 125 0.74 -7.78 -1.45
C ARG A 125 1.62 -6.76 -0.75
N PHE A 126 1.40 -6.62 0.55
CA PHE A 126 2.09 -5.70 1.43
C PHE A 126 2.85 -6.51 2.46
N ALA A 127 4.18 -6.47 2.43
CA ALA A 127 5.02 -7.20 3.37
C ALA A 127 6.38 -6.50 3.50
N PRO A 128 6.74 -5.98 4.69
CA PRO A 128 5.92 -5.66 5.87
C PRO A 128 5.14 -4.33 5.74
N ILE A 129 3.99 -4.22 6.42
CA ILE A 129 3.09 -3.03 6.46
C ILE A 129 3.44 -2.07 7.60
N ALA A 130 3.96 -2.60 8.71
CA ALA A 130 4.31 -1.77 9.85
C ALA A 130 5.62 -1.03 9.56
N GLY A 131 5.52 0.29 9.40
CA GLY A 131 6.66 1.19 9.29
C GLY A 131 7.48 1.22 10.58
N GLY A 132 8.40 0.28 10.69
CA GLY A 132 9.66 0.42 11.39
C GLY A 132 10.73 0.11 10.36
N LYS A 133 11.62 1.08 10.14
CA LYS A 133 12.78 1.09 9.23
C LYS A 133 13.29 -0.30 8.88
N GLU A 134 13.73 -0.46 7.63
CA GLU A 134 14.93 -1.25 7.39
C GLU A 134 16.03 -0.64 8.28
N GLU A 135 16.12 -1.11 9.52
CA GLU A 135 17.35 -1.11 10.27
C GLU A 135 18.19 -2.15 9.53
N THR A 136 18.78 -1.71 8.40
CA THR A 136 20.02 -2.28 7.90
C THR A 136 20.97 -2.14 9.07
N LEU A 137 20.95 -3.18 9.88
CA LEU A 137 21.86 -3.44 10.95
C LEU A 137 23.22 -3.48 10.25
N ASP A 138 23.89 -2.34 10.20
CA ASP A 138 25.34 -2.24 10.04
C ASP A 138 25.92 -3.00 11.24
N ARG A 139 25.95 -4.32 11.12
CA ARG A 139 26.67 -5.20 12.02
C ARG A 139 28.13 -5.09 11.64
N ASN A 140 28.75 -4.01 12.10
CA ASN A 140 30.03 -4.04 12.81
C ASN A 140 31.00 -5.16 12.38
N ARG A 141 31.76 -4.92 11.31
CA ARG A 141 33.24 -4.88 11.30
C ARG A 141 33.81 -4.81 9.89
#